data_AF-A0A3D6BTU5-F1
#
_entry.id   AF-A0A3D6BTU5-F1
#
_cell.length_a   1.000
_cell.length_b   1.000
_cell.length_c   1.000
_cell.angle_alpha   90.00
_cell.angle_beta   90.00
_cell.angle_gamma   90.00
#
_symmetry.space_group_name_H-M   'P 1'
#
loop_
_entity.id
_entity.type
_entity.pdbx_description
1 polymer ?
#
loop_
_entity_poly.entity_id
_entity_poly.type
_entity_poly.pdbx_seq_one_letter_code
_entity_poly.pdbx_strand_id
1 'polypeptide(L)' 'DEYFETEMLFTSPSGDGLKWIIRIDVSEVTHSEYFTAVANYIKYTYNIVVDQSGKDVSRACFLPYDPTTFLHKRHQAL' A
#
# COMPACT_ATOMS: atom_id res chain seq x y z
N ASP A 1 -7.80 -4.42 7.66
CA ASP A 1 -6.78 -5.13 8.44
C ASP A 1 -6.67 -4.45 9.80
N GLU A 2 -6.35 -5.17 10.86
CA GLU A 2 -6.28 -4.60 12.23
C GLU A 2 -4.90 -4.02 12.59
N TYR A 3 -3.85 -4.39 11.85
CA TYR A 3 -2.47 -3.94 12.08
C TYR A 3 -2.08 -2.77 11.16
N PHE A 4 -2.71 -2.65 9.99
CA PHE A 4 -2.40 -1.60 9.03
C PHE A 4 -3.56 -0.63 8.83
N GLU A 5 -3.32 0.64 9.17
CA GLU A 5 -4.23 1.74 8.83
C GLU A 5 -4.09 2.05 7.33
N THR A 6 -5.19 1.89 6.60
CA THR A 6 -5.24 2.23 5.17
C THR A 6 -5.17 3.75 5.00
N GLU A 7 -4.14 4.23 4.30
CA GLU A 7 -4.03 5.63 3.92
C GLU A 7 -4.78 5.92 2.60
N MET A 8 -4.68 4.99 1.65
CA MET A 8 -5.38 5.06 0.36
C MET A 8 -5.53 3.67 -0.24
N LEU A 9 -6.64 3.40 -0.92
CA LEU A 9 -6.89 2.13 -1.60
C LEU A 9 -7.66 2.36 -2.90
N PHE A 10 -7.11 1.86 -4.00
CA PHE A 10 -7.65 2.04 -5.34
C PHE A 10 -7.32 0.85 -6.25
N THR A 11 -8.03 0.74 -7.37
CA THR A 11 -7.71 -0.24 -8.42
C THR A 11 -6.32 0.04 -9.00
N SER A 12 -5.48 -0.98 -9.14
CA SER A 12 -4.13 -0.83 -9.68
C SER A 12 -4.15 -0.23 -11.11
N PRO A 13 -3.10 0.47 -11.55
CA PRO A 13 -3.05 1.02 -12.91
C PRO A 13 -3.21 0.00 -14.03
N SER A 14 -2.87 -1.27 -13.77
CA SER A 14 -3.09 -2.41 -14.68
C SER A 14 -4.55 -2.87 -14.74
N GLY A 15 -5.36 -2.52 -13.75
CA GLY A 15 -6.79 -2.88 -13.67
C GLY A 15 -7.08 -4.29 -13.11
N ASP A 16 -6.05 -5.06 -12.77
CA ASP A 16 -6.14 -6.47 -12.36
C ASP A 16 -5.96 -6.72 -10.86
N GLY A 17 -5.82 -5.64 -10.07
CA GLY A 17 -5.59 -5.75 -8.64
C GLY A 17 -5.90 -4.46 -7.90
N LEU A 18 -5.46 -4.43 -6.64
CA LEU A 18 -5.58 -3.27 -5.76
C LEU A 18 -4.20 -2.70 -5.46
N LYS A 19 -4.11 -1.38 -5.39
CA LYS A 19 -2.97 -0.67 -4.85
C LYS A 19 -3.33 -0.14 -3.47
N TRP A 20 -2.70 -0.74 -2.46
CA TRP A 20 -2.92 -0.41 -1.06
C TRP A 20 -1.75 0.40 -0.52
N ILE A 21 -2.03 1.63 -0.09
CA ILE A 21 -1.06 2.51 0.54
C ILE A 21 -1.28 2.46 2.05
N ILE A 22 -0.22 2.12 2.76
CA ILE A 22 -0.13 2.09 4.22
C ILE A 22 1.03 2.98 4.67
N ARG A 23 0.93 3.49 5.90
CA ARG A 23 2.03 4.24 6.51
C ARG A 23 3.04 3.28 7.15
N ILE A 24 4.32 3.63 7.07
CA ILE A 24 5.42 2.90 7.73
C ILE A 24 6.29 3.88 8.51
N ASP A 25 7.00 3.40 9.54
CA ASP A 25 7.95 4.20 10.32
C ASP A 25 9.40 3.80 10.02
N VAL A 26 10.00 4.47 9.04
CA VAL A 26 11.37 4.15 8.61
C VAL A 26 12.47 4.53 9.61
N SER A 27 12.12 5.07 10.78
CA SER A 27 13.09 5.34 11.84
C SER A 27 13.49 4.08 12.62
N GLU A 28 12.64 3.05 12.63
CA GLU A 28 12.89 1.78 13.32
C GLU A 28 13.48 0.70 12.40
N VAL A 29 12.92 0.55 11.19
CA VAL A 29 13.38 -0.42 10.18
C VAL A 29 13.27 0.15 8.78
N THR A 30 14.03 -0.39 7.83
CA THR A 30 14.06 0.13 6.45
C THR A 30 12.77 -0.15 5.68
N HIS A 31 12.51 0.61 4.61
CA HIS A 31 11.40 0.33 3.68
C HIS A 31 11.40 -1.12 3.16
N SER A 32 12.58 -1.65 2.83
CA SER A 32 12.73 -3.01 2.30
C SER A 32 12.33 -4.07 3.34
N GLU A 33 12.69 -3.86 4.60
CA GLU A 33 12.31 -4.75 5.71
C GLU A 33 10.80 -4.68 5.96
N TYR A 34 10.21 -3.48 6.02
CA TYR A 34 8.76 -3.31 6.11
C TYR A 34 8.04 -4.00 4.96
N PHE A 35 8.47 -3.75 3.73
CA PHE A 35 7.83 -4.32 2.54
C PHE A 35 7.86 -5.85 2.59
N THR A 36 8.98 -6.43 2.99
CA THR A 36 9.13 -7.89 3.15
C THR A 36 8.21 -8.43 4.24
N ALA A 37 8.17 -7.79 5.42
CA ALA A 37 7.33 -8.20 6.53
C ALA A 37 5.83 -8.14 6.18
N VAL A 38 5.40 -7.03 5.56
CA VAL A 38 4.01 -6.83 5.12
C VAL A 38 3.62 -7.83 4.02
N ALA A 39 4.50 -8.07 3.04
CA ALA A 39 4.26 -9.06 1.99
C ALA A 39 4.10 -10.48 2.57
N ASN A 40 4.95 -10.85 3.55
CA ASN A 40 4.86 -12.13 4.24
C ASN A 40 3.56 -12.26 5.04
N TYR A 41 3.17 -11.21 5.78
CA TYR A 41 1.91 -11.19 6.51
C TYR A 41 0.71 -11.33 5.56
N ILE A 42 0.65 -10.55 4.48
CA ILE A 42 -0.46 -10.60 3.51
C ILE A 42 -0.54 -12.01 2.89
N LYS A 43 0.62 -12.62 2.57
CA LYS A 43 0.66 -13.98 2.05
C LYS A 43 0.18 -15.00 3.08
N TYR A 44 0.59 -14.88 4.33
CA TYR A 44 0.19 -15.80 5.39
C TYR A 44 -1.31 -15.68 5.72
N THR A 45 -1.79 -14.45 5.94
CA THR A 45 -3.14 -14.17 6.43
C THR A 45 -4.21 -14.27 5.34
N TYR A 46 -3.90 -13.83 4.12
CA TYR A 46 -4.87 -13.72 3.03
C TYR A 46 -4.56 -14.63 1.83
N ASN A 47 -3.44 -15.35 1.86
CA ASN A 47 -2.94 -16.14 0.72
C ASN A 47 -2.69 -15.32 -0.57
N ILE A 48 -2.59 -13.99 -0.46
CA ILE A 48 -2.35 -13.08 -1.57
C ILE A 48 -0.84 -12.84 -1.74
N VAL A 49 -0.35 -12.90 -2.97
CA VAL A 49 1.05 -12.55 -3.28
C VAL A 49 1.10 -11.07 -3.63
N VAL A 50 1.90 -10.31 -2.88
CA VAL A 50 2.09 -8.87 -3.13
C VAL A 50 2.95 -8.65 -4.37
N ASP A 51 2.53 -7.73 -5.23
CA ASP A 51 3.32 -7.25 -6.36
C ASP A 51 4.63 -6.60 -5.85
N GLN A 52 5.76 -7.14 -6.31
CA GLN A 52 7.11 -6.73 -5.93
C GLN A 52 7.53 -5.38 -6.52
N SER A 53 6.72 -4.78 -7.41
CA SER A 53 6.99 -3.49 -8.03
C SER A 53 7.09 -2.34 -7.01
N GLY A 54 6.40 -2.46 -5.86
CA GLY A 54 6.37 -1.44 -4.80
C GLY A 54 7.55 -1.43 -3.82
N LYS A 55 8.53 -2.33 -3.98
CA LYS A 55 9.67 -2.45 -3.05
C LYS A 55 10.74 -1.37 -3.21
N ASP A 56 10.81 -0.73 -4.38
CA ASP A 56 11.81 0.29 -4.69
C ASP A 56 11.29 1.68 -4.31
N VAL A 57 11.96 2.33 -3.37
CA VAL A 57 11.63 3.66 -2.85
C VAL A 57 11.64 4.73 -3.94
N SER A 58 12.52 4.59 -4.93
CA SER A 58 12.71 5.59 -5.99
C SER A 58 11.70 5.45 -7.14
N ARG A 59 10.87 4.41 -7.12
CA ARG A 59 9.93 4.12 -8.22
C ARG A 59 8.73 5.07 -8.19
N ALA A 60 8.48 5.71 -9.32
CA ALA A 60 7.27 6.52 -9.49
C ALA A 60 5.98 5.70 -9.33
N CYS A 61 4.97 6.32 -8.72
CA CYS A 61 3.66 5.74 -8.48
C CYS A 61 2.60 6.53 -9.26
N PHE A 62 1.84 5.86 -10.14
CA PHE A 62 0.65 6.46 -10.73
C PHE A 62 -0.45 6.64 -9.67
N LEU A 63 -1.07 7.82 -9.65
CA LEU A 63 -2.26 8.11 -8.86
C LEU A 63 -3.52 7.84 -9.69
N PRO A 64 -4.59 7.33 -9.08
CA PRO A 64 -5.85 7.11 -9.76
C PRO A 64 -6.56 8.43 -10.01
N TYR A 65 -7.29 8.50 -11.11
CA TYR A 65 -8.32 9.51 -11.33
C TYR A 65 -9.70 8.85 -11.15
N ASP A 66 -10.01 8.51 -9.90
CA ASP A 66 -11.25 7.81 -9.53
C ASP A 66 -11.88 8.51 -8.30
N PRO A 67 -13.06 9.14 -8.46
CA PRO A 67 -13.73 9.87 -7.38
C PRO A 67 -14.23 8.96 -6.25
N THR A 68 -14.23 7.64 -6.45
CA THR A 68 -14.65 6.65 -5.46
C THR A 68 -13.48 5.99 -4.72
N THR A 69 -12.24 6.39 -5.05
CA THR A 69 -11.02 5.95 -4.35
C THR A 69 -11.18 6.17 -2.85
N PHE A 70 -10.86 5.14 -2.07
CA PHE A 70 -10.76 5.32 -0.63
C PHE A 70 -9.54 6.19 -0.32
N LEU A 71 -9.77 7.32 0.34
CA LEU A 71 -8.74 8.18 0.89
C LEU A 71 -9.02 8.38 2.38
N HIS A 72 -8.01 8.10 3.21
CA HIS A 72 -8.15 8.28 4.64
C HIS A 72 -8.46 9.74 4.98
N LYS A 73 -9.41 9.95 5.91
CA LYS A 73 -9.93 11.29 6.28
C LYS A 73 -8.85 12.30 6.68
N ARG A 74 -7.69 11.83 7.15
CA ARG A 74 -6.58 12.71 7.52
C ARG A 74 -5.95 13.47 6.36
N HIS A 75 -6.15 13.01 5.13
CA HIS A 75 -5.63 13.64 3.90
C HIS A 75 -6.69 14.44 3.14
N GLN A 76 -7.93 14.44 3.63
CA GLN A 76 -8.99 15.24 3.02
C GLN A 76 -8.76 16.71 3.42
N ALA A 77 -8.72 17.60 2.44
CA ALA A 77 -8.69 19.04 2.71
C ALA A 77 -9.97 19.45 3.45
N LEU A 78 -9.83 20.36 4.43
CA LEU A 78 -10.96 20.96 5.15
C LEU A 78 -11.90 21.71 4.23
#